data_AF-A0A3M3A074-F1
#
_entry.id   AF-A0A3M3A074-F1
#
_cell.length_a   1.000
_cell.length_b   1.000
_cell.length_c   1.000
_cell.angle_alpha   90.00
_cell.angle_beta   90.00
_cell.angle_gamma   90.00
#
_symmetry.space_group_name_H-M   'P 1'
#
loop_
_entity.id
_entity.type
_entity.pdbx_description
1 polymer ?
#
loop_
_entity_poly.entity_id
_entity_poly.type
_entity_poly.pdbx_seq_one_letter_code
_entity_poly.pdbx_strand_id
1 'polypeptide(L)' 'MGRGFLTGALRTVDDFAEDDYRRFSPRFQGENFNRNLALVAKVKGLATAKGISASQLALAWVLAQGD' A
#
# COMPACT_ATOMS: atom_id res chain seq x y z
N MET A 1 5.41 -1.07 -8.86
CA MET A 1 4.19 -1.64 -8.23
C MET A 1 4.57 -2.24 -6.89
N GLY A 2 4.06 -1.74 -5.76
CA GLY A 2 4.48 -2.15 -4.41
C GLY A 2 4.08 -3.58 -4.02
N ARG A 3 4.52 -4.59 -4.78
CA ARG A 3 4.43 -6.05 -4.51
C ARG A 3 3.12 -6.49 -3.82
N GLY A 4 1.96 -6.02 -4.30
CA GLY A 4 0.65 -6.37 -3.72
C GLY A 4 0.13 -5.48 -2.59
N PHE A 5 0.96 -4.67 -1.94
CA PHE A 5 0.57 -3.82 -0.80
C PHE A 5 -0.49 -2.78 -1.18
N LEU A 6 -0.30 -2.10 -2.31
CA LEU A 6 -1.24 -1.09 -2.80
C LEU A 6 -2.46 -1.67 -3.51
N THR A 7 -2.46 -2.97 -3.80
CA THR A 7 -3.59 -3.65 -4.45
C THR A 7 -4.69 -4.00 -3.44
N GLY A 8 -4.34 -4.20 -2.16
CA GLY A 8 -5.27 -4.62 -1.11
C GLY A 8 -5.38 -6.12 -0.89
N ALA A 9 -4.55 -6.91 -1.58
CA ALA A 9 -4.44 -8.34 -1.35
C ALA A 9 -3.81 -8.68 0.02
N LEU A 10 -3.07 -7.74 0.61
CA LEU A 10 -2.39 -7.91 1.89
C LEU A 10 -3.15 -7.13 2.98
N ARG A 11 -3.73 -7.86 3.93
CA ARG A 11 -4.55 -7.41 5.06
C ARG A 11 -3.94 -7.78 6.41
N THR A 12 -3.03 -8.74 6.46
CA THR A 12 -2.24 -9.12 7.63
C THR A 12 -0.79 -9.43 7.24
N VAL A 13 0.10 -9.54 8.23
CA VAL A 13 1.48 -10.01 8.01
C VAL A 13 1.50 -11.47 7.54
N ASP A 14 0.46 -12.24 7.87
CA ASP A 14 0.36 -13.63 7.47
C ASP A 14 0.04 -13.81 5.98
N ASP A 15 -0.47 -12.77 5.33
CA ASP A 15 -0.69 -12.78 3.87
C ASP A 15 0.62 -12.70 3.06
N PHE A 16 1.76 -12.46 3.71
CA PHE A 16 3.07 -12.62 3.07
C PHE A 16 3.48 -14.09 3.08
N ALA A 17 4.13 -14.56 2.00
CA ALA A 17 4.77 -15.87 1.95
C ALA A 17 5.78 -16.02 3.11
N GLU A 18 5.96 -17.24 3.61
CA GLU A 18 6.79 -17.51 4.81
C GLU A 18 8.25 -17.03 4.65
N ASP A 19 8.79 -17.06 3.43
CA ASP A 19 10.13 -16.64 3.07
C ASP A 19 10.22 -15.17 2.61
N ASP A 20 9.11 -14.42 2.64
CA ASP A 20 9.09 -13.03 2.21
C ASP A 20 9.78 -12.12 3.24
N TYR A 21 10.86 -11.47 2.80
CA TYR A 21 11.65 -10.54 3.62
C TYR A 21 10.80 -9.43 4.29
N ARG A 22 9.63 -9.10 3.72
CA ARG A 22 8.73 -8.09 4.29
C ARG A 22 8.12 -8.52 5.62
N ARG A 23 7.98 -9.83 5.88
CA ARG A 23 7.58 -10.35 7.20
C ARG A 23 8.50 -9.89 8.31
N PHE A 24 9.78 -9.68 8.01
CA PHE A 24 10.82 -9.29 8.97
C PHE A 24 11.08 -7.78 8.99
N SER A 25 10.43 -7.01 8.11
CA SER A 25 10.64 -5.57 8.03
C SER A 25 9.77 -4.83 9.06
N PRO A 26 10.35 -3.96 9.91
CA PRO A 26 9.60 -3.19 10.92
C PRO A 26 8.46 -2.34 10.34
N ARG A 27 8.55 -1.96 9.06
CA ARG A 27 7.52 -1.22 8.33
C ARG A 27 6.23 -2.03 8.13
N PHE A 28 6.35 -3.35 8.04
CA PHE A 28 5.24 -4.27 7.76
C PHE A 28 4.88 -5.14 8.97
N GLN A 29 5.25 -4.72 10.19
CA GLN A 29 4.94 -5.43 11.43
C GLN A 29 4.12 -4.58 12.40
N GLY A 30 3.41 -5.26 13.31
CA GLY A 30 2.76 -4.68 14.47
C GLY A 30 1.91 -3.44 14.15
N GLU A 31 2.07 -2.39 14.95
CA GLU A 31 1.31 -1.15 14.81
C GLU A 31 1.61 -0.42 13.48
N ASN A 32 2.84 -0.51 12.96
CA ASN A 32 3.21 0.13 11.70
C ASN A 32 2.41 -0.44 10.53
N PHE A 33 2.13 -1.75 10.55
CA PHE A 33 1.31 -2.39 9.53
C PHE A 33 -0.12 -1.84 9.55
N ASN A 34 -0.75 -1.76 10.73
CA ASN A 34 -2.09 -1.19 10.88
C ASN A 34 -2.18 0.27 10.45
N ARG A 35 -1.17 1.09 10.82
CA ARG A 35 -1.08 2.49 10.38
C ARG A 35 -0.95 2.58 8.86
N ASN A 36 -0.13 1.73 8.25
CA ASN A 36 0.03 1.71 6.80
C ASN A 36 -1.24 1.23 6.08
N LEU A 37 -2.00 0.28 6.64
CA LEU A 37 -3.29 -0.13 6.09
C LEU A 37 -4.32 1.02 6.12
N ALA A 38 -4.38 1.78 7.21
CA ALA A 38 -5.26 2.93 7.31
C ALA A 38 -4.93 4.00 6.25
N LEU A 39 -3.64 4.23 5.97
CA LEU A 39 -3.19 5.10 4.89
C LEU A 39 -3.61 4.56 3.52
N VAL A 40 -3.40 3.26 3.25
CA VAL A 40 -3.82 2.61 2.00
C VAL A 40 -5.32 2.74 1.79
N ALA A 41 -6.14 2.56 2.83
CA ALA A 41 -7.59 2.73 2.73
C ALA A 41 -7.98 4.15 2.30
N LYS A 42 -7.33 5.18 2.85
CA LYS A 42 -7.56 6.58 2.43
C LYS A 42 -7.18 6.81 0.98
N VAL A 43 -6.02 6.31 0.54
CA VAL A 43 -5.58 6.43 -0.86
C VAL A 43 -6.56 5.73 -1.80
N LYS A 44 -7.09 4.56 -1.42
CA LYS A 44 -8.12 3.86 -2.19
C LYS A 44 -9.42 4.65 -2.28
N GLY A 45 -9.85 5.28 -1.19
CA GLY A 45 -11.02 6.17 -1.20
C GLY A 45 -10.86 7.32 -2.18
N LEU A 46 -9.69 7.99 -2.18
CA LEU A 46 -9.38 9.07 -3.12
C LEU A 46 -9.34 8.58 -4.58
N ALA A 47 -8.75 7.41 -4.83
CA ALA A 47 -8.68 6.84 -6.16
C ALA A 47 -10.09 6.46 -6.68
N THR A 48 -10.92 5.86 -5.81
CA THR A 48 -12.31 5.51 -6.12
C THR A 48 -13.14 6.75 -6.44
N ALA A 49 -13.02 7.82 -5.65
CA ALA A 49 -13.71 9.09 -5.91
C ALA A 49 -13.31 9.71 -7.26
N LYS A 50 -12.15 9.35 -7.81
CA LYS A 50 -11.64 9.81 -9.11
C LYS A 50 -11.84 8.79 -10.24
N GLY A 51 -12.44 7.63 -9.96
CA GLY A 51 -12.62 6.55 -10.96
C GLY A 51 -11.31 5.93 -11.47
N ILE A 52 -10.22 6.01 -10.69
CA ILE A 52 -8.90 5.48 -11.06
C ILE A 52 -8.43 4.43 -10.04
N SER A 53 -7.45 3.62 -10.41
CA SER A 53 -6.80 2.71 -9.48
C SER A 53 -5.89 3.44 -8.49
N ALA A 54 -5.71 2.88 -7.29
CA ALA A 54 -4.76 3.41 -6.32
C ALA A 54 -3.32 3.45 -6.86
N SER A 55 -2.95 2.53 -7.76
CA SER A 55 -1.66 2.54 -8.45
C SER A 55 -1.52 3.72 -9.41
N GLN A 56 -2.56 4.06 -10.17
CA GLN A 56 -2.57 5.26 -11.01
C GLN A 56 -2.46 6.54 -10.19
N LEU A 57 -3.19 6.63 -9.07
CA LEU A 57 -3.10 7.77 -8.16
C LEU A 57 -1.69 7.92 -7.59
N ALA A 58 -1.07 6.82 -7.16
CA ALA A 58 0.30 6.84 -6.63
C ALA A 58 1.34 7.26 -7.68
N LEU A 59 1.21 6.77 -8.93
CA LEU A 59 2.10 7.16 -10.03
C LEU A 59 1.93 8.65 -10.38
N ALA A 60 0.68 9.13 -10.47
CA ALA A 60 0.40 10.55 -10.73
C ALA A 60 0.96 11.46 -9.63
N TRP A 61 0.87 11.04 -8.37
CA TRP A 61 1.46 11.78 -7.26
C TRP A 61 2.98 11.86 -7.38
N VAL A 62 3.67 10.75 -7.64
CA VAL A 62 5.14 10.75 -7.81
C VAL A 62 5.56 11.63 -9.00
N LEU A 63 4.85 11.54 -10.13
CA LEU A 63 5.12 12.39 -11.30
C LEU A 63 4.92 13.88 -10.98
N ALA A 64 3.94 14.22 -10.15
CA ALA A 64 3.69 15.58 -9.70
C ALA A 64 4.65 16.08 -8.60
N GLN A 65 5.57 15.23 -8.12
CA GLN A 65 6.65 15.64 -7.20
C GLN A 65 7.96 15.97 -7.94
N GLY A 66 8.01 15.84 -9.27
CA GLY A 66 9.10 16.39 -10.09
C GLY A 66 8.81 17.83 -10.49
N ASP A 67 9.87 18.62 -10.65
CA ASP A 67 9.86 19.91 -11.37
C ASP A 67 9.74 19.71 -12.88
#